data_AF-A0A8C6Y332-F1
#
_entry.id   AF-A0A8C6Y332-F1
#
_cell.length_a   1.000
_cell.length_b   1.000
_cell.length_c   1.000
_cell.angle_alpha   90.00
_cell.angle_beta   90.00
_cell.angle_gamma   90.00
#
_symmetry.space_group_name_H-M   'P 1'
#
loop_
_entity.id
_entity.type
_entity.pdbx_description
1 polymer ?
#
loop_
_entity_poly.entity_id
_entity_poly.type
_entity_poly.pdbx_seq_one_letter_code
_entity_poly.pdbx_strand_id
1 'polypeptide(L)'
;MSDTPHGCPVHPCLSVTATPATEQKDLRTFLGSFFPRSAEAKNCCVRRFYIDFRKDLKWKWIYEPKGYYANFCMGPCPYLWSSDTQYSKVLALYNLHNPSASAAPCCVPDELEPLGIIYYVGRQAKVEQLSNMIVKSCRCS
;
A
#
# COMPACT_ATOMS: atom_id res chain seq x y z
N MET A 1 20.87 -25.00 50.89
CA MET A 1 19.72 -24.37 51.57
C MET A 1 20.12 -22.92 51.78
N SER A 2 20.15 -22.06 50.75
CA SER A 2 19.04 -21.63 49.88
C SER A 2 17.90 -21.10 50.77
N ASP A 3 17.52 -19.83 50.82
CA ASP A 3 17.57 -18.75 49.83
C ASP A 3 17.64 -17.37 50.51
N THR A 4 18.41 -16.45 49.92
CA THR A 4 18.30 -15.00 50.11
C THR A 4 17.44 -14.40 49.00
N PRO A 5 16.43 -13.57 49.31
CA PRO A 5 15.86 -12.66 48.32
C PRO A 5 16.52 -11.29 48.43
N HIS A 6 17.19 -10.90 47.35
CA HIS A 6 17.65 -9.54 47.09
C HIS A 6 16.47 -8.57 47.09
N GLY A 7 16.43 -7.65 48.05
CA GLY A 7 15.54 -6.49 48.01
C GLY A 7 16.13 -5.39 47.13
N CYS A 8 15.47 -5.08 46.02
CA CYS A 8 15.80 -3.95 45.16
C CYS A 8 15.66 -2.60 45.92
N PRO A 9 16.50 -1.60 45.61
CA PRO A 9 16.41 -0.28 46.20
C PRO A 9 15.10 0.42 45.81
N VAL A 10 14.49 1.09 46.79
CA VAL A 10 13.32 1.94 46.64
C VAL A 10 13.66 3.15 45.76
N HIS A 11 13.32 3.10 44.47
CA HIS A 11 13.27 4.31 43.65
C HIS A 11 11.96 5.06 43.92
N PRO A 12 11.99 6.40 43.99
CA PRO A 12 10.78 7.19 44.13
C PRO A 12 9.90 6.98 42.90
N CYS A 13 8.69 6.44 43.10
CA CYS A 13 7.67 6.42 42.06
C CYS A 13 7.09 7.83 41.92
N LEU A 14 7.18 8.41 40.73
CA LEU A 14 6.45 9.62 40.38
C LEU A 14 4.95 9.27 40.34
N SER A 15 4.15 9.86 41.23
CA SER A 15 2.70 9.67 41.21
C SER A 15 2.09 10.41 40.03
N VAL A 16 1.67 9.68 39.00
CA VAL A 16 0.89 10.23 37.89
C VAL A 16 -0.59 10.04 38.22
N THR A 17 -1.28 11.13 38.48
CA THR A 17 -2.75 11.14 38.65
C THR A 17 -3.39 11.05 37.27
N ALA A 18 -4.03 9.93 36.94
CA ALA A 18 -4.79 9.80 35.71
C ALA A 18 -6.12 10.55 35.84
N THR A 19 -6.33 11.58 35.00
CA THR A 19 -7.67 12.15 34.79
C THR A 19 -8.56 11.13 34.08
N PRO A 20 -9.84 10.98 34.46
CA PRO A 20 -10.73 10.02 33.81
C PRO A 20 -10.85 10.34 32.32
N ALA A 21 -10.75 9.29 31.50
CA ALA A 21 -10.82 9.38 30.05
C ALA A 21 -12.23 9.76 29.59
N THR A 22 -12.52 11.06 29.58
CA THR A 22 -13.69 11.60 28.91
C THR A 22 -13.36 11.74 27.42
N GLU A 23 -14.11 10.98 26.61
CA GLU A 23 -14.04 10.88 25.14
C GLU A 23 -12.72 10.33 24.57
N GLN A 24 -12.67 8.99 24.44
CA GLN A 24 -11.81 8.30 23.49
C GLN A 24 -12.28 8.64 22.06
N LYS A 25 -11.90 9.82 21.57
CA LYS A 25 -12.07 10.17 20.15
C LYS A 25 -11.15 9.28 19.35
N ASP A 26 -11.77 8.34 18.63
CA ASP A 26 -11.14 7.37 17.74
C ASP A 26 -9.93 8.01 17.03
N LEU A 27 -8.74 7.41 17.17
CA LEU A 27 -7.49 7.91 16.57
C LEU A 27 -7.63 8.13 15.05
N ARG A 28 -8.57 7.40 14.43
CA ARG A 28 -9.01 7.57 13.04
C ARG A 28 -9.57 8.96 12.74
N THR A 29 -10.26 9.57 13.70
CA THR A 29 -10.88 10.89 13.59
C THR A 29 -9.86 12.02 13.73
N PHE A 30 -8.89 11.86 14.64
CA PHE A 30 -7.84 12.86 14.88
C PHE A 30 -6.84 13.00 13.72
N LEU A 31 -6.51 11.92 13.01
CA LEU A 31 -5.65 11.99 11.81
C LEU A 31 -6.40 12.48 10.56
N GLY A 32 -7.73 12.42 10.57
CA GLY A 32 -8.60 12.88 9.48
C GLY A 32 -8.75 14.40 9.38
N SER A 33 -8.12 15.18 10.27
CA SER A 33 -8.06 16.65 10.24
C SER A 33 -6.71 17.20 9.75
N PHE A 34 -5.64 16.40 9.79
CA PHE A 34 -4.31 16.78 9.27
C PHE A 34 -4.13 16.52 7.77
N PHE A 35 -4.96 15.64 7.19
CA PHE A 35 -4.99 15.39 5.75
C PHE A 35 -6.34 15.86 5.21
N PRO A 36 -6.40 16.86 4.33
CA PRO A 36 -7.67 17.31 3.76
C PRO A 36 -8.34 16.14 3.07
N ARG A 37 -9.56 15.85 3.55
CA ARG A 37 -10.43 14.78 3.06
C ARG A 37 -10.95 15.20 1.68
N SER A 38 -10.08 15.18 0.67
CA SER A 38 -10.51 15.21 -0.72
C SER A 38 -11.37 13.97 -0.93
N ALA A 39 -12.64 14.20 -1.24
CA ALA A 39 -13.66 13.18 -1.43
C ALA A 39 -13.38 12.36 -2.70
N GLU A 40 -12.26 11.62 -2.73
CA GLU A 40 -11.91 10.55 -3.67
C GLU A 40 -10.52 9.93 -3.43
N ALA A 41 -9.72 10.43 -2.48
CA ALA A 41 -8.46 9.79 -2.08
C ALA A 41 -8.70 8.60 -1.15
N LYS A 42 -9.30 7.52 -1.68
CA LYS A 42 -9.17 6.19 -1.05
C LYS A 42 -7.66 5.91 -0.91
N ASN A 43 -7.26 5.36 0.25
CA ASN A 43 -5.89 4.88 0.51
C ASN A 43 -5.34 4.01 -0.63
N CYS A 44 -4.07 3.62 -0.57
CA CYS A 44 -3.46 2.72 -1.56
C CYS A 44 -4.42 1.62 -2.02
N CYS A 45 -4.78 1.65 -3.31
CA CYS A 45 -5.81 0.79 -3.87
C CYS A 45 -5.61 0.63 -5.37
N VAL A 46 -6.17 -0.45 -5.91
CA VAL A 46 -6.22 -0.72 -7.35
C VAL A 46 -7.18 0.26 -8.01
N ARG A 47 -6.71 0.92 -9.06
CA ARG A 47 -7.50 1.81 -9.90
C ARG A 47 -7.70 1.16 -11.26
N ARG A 48 -8.94 1.18 -11.73
CA ARG A 48 -9.28 0.61 -13.03
C ARG A 48 -8.62 1.44 -14.13
N PHE A 49 -7.90 0.75 -15.01
CA PHE A 49 -7.23 1.37 -16.14
C PHE A 49 -7.25 0.40 -17.30
N TYR A 50 -7.85 0.83 -18.40
CA TYR A 50 -7.96 0.06 -19.63
C TYR A 50 -6.93 0.56 -20.62
N ILE A 51 -6.23 -0.38 -21.27
CA ILE A 51 -5.28 -0.11 -22.33
C ILE A 51 -5.80 -0.75 -23.61
N ASP A 52 -5.97 0.05 -24.66
CA ASP A 52 -6.15 -0.42 -26.03
C ASP A 52 -4.78 -0.54 -26.70
N PHE A 53 -4.43 -1.75 -27.15
CA PHE A 53 -3.11 -2.02 -27.72
C PHE A 53 -2.80 -1.14 -28.93
N ARG A 54 -3.80 -0.89 -29.78
CA ARG A 54 -3.59 -0.11 -31.02
C ARG A 54 -3.64 1.39 -30.76
N LYS A 55 -4.53 1.86 -29.89
CA LYS A 55 -4.71 3.29 -29.63
C LYS A 55 -3.65 3.84 -28.69
N ASP A 56 -3.34 3.14 -27.60
CA ASP A 56 -2.53 3.68 -26.52
C ASP A 56 -1.06 3.28 -26.66
N LEU A 57 -0.78 2.02 -27.03
CA LEU A 57 0.59 1.49 -27.16
C LEU A 57 1.09 1.44 -28.61
N LYS A 58 0.20 1.66 -29.59
CA LYS A 58 0.48 1.49 -31.03
C LYS A 58 0.99 0.09 -31.41
N TRP A 59 0.70 -0.91 -30.59
CA TRP A 59 1.04 -2.30 -30.83
C TRP A 59 0.07 -2.91 -31.85
N LYS A 60 0.62 -3.34 -32.98
CA LYS A 60 -0.14 -3.97 -34.09
C LYS A 60 0.05 -5.49 -34.14
N TRP A 61 0.96 -6.03 -33.34
CA TRP A 61 1.34 -7.43 -33.37
C TRP A 61 0.40 -8.32 -32.56
N ILE A 62 -0.23 -7.80 -31.50
CA ILE A 62 -1.29 -8.51 -30.77
C ILE A 62 -2.58 -8.43 -31.59
N TYR A 63 -3.11 -9.61 -31.95
CA TYR A 63 -4.38 -9.72 -32.65
C TYR A 63 -5.56 -9.71 -31.69
N GLU A 64 -5.55 -10.56 -30.65
CA GLU A 64 -6.54 -10.57 -29.56
C GLU A 64 -5.86 -10.67 -28.18
N PRO A 65 -6.44 -10.06 -27.13
CA PRO A 65 -7.58 -9.13 -27.18
C PRO A 65 -7.18 -7.79 -27.81
N LYS A 66 -8.14 -6.91 -28.15
CA LYS A 66 -7.83 -5.54 -28.63
C LYS A 66 -7.26 -4.62 -27.54
N GLY A 67 -7.54 -4.96 -26.29
CA GLY A 67 -7.12 -4.23 -25.10
C GLY A 67 -7.59 -4.95 -23.85
N TYR A 68 -7.11 -4.50 -22.70
CA TYR A 68 -7.36 -5.17 -21.43
C TYR A 68 -7.31 -4.17 -20.26
N TYR A 69 -7.88 -4.57 -19.11
CA TYR A 69 -7.77 -3.81 -17.87
C TYR A 69 -6.44 -4.15 -17.19
N ALA A 70 -5.40 -3.36 -17.45
CA ALA A 70 -4.12 -3.48 -16.76
C ALA A 70 -4.25 -3.11 -15.28
N ASN A 71 -5.09 -2.11 -14.98
CA ASN A 71 -5.20 -1.46 -13.68
C ASN A 71 -3.85 -0.89 -13.20
N PHE A 72 -3.86 -0.09 -12.14
CA PHE A 72 -2.63 0.40 -11.50
C PHE A 72 -2.86 0.71 -10.04
N CYS A 73 -1.78 0.72 -9.26
CA CYS A 73 -1.83 1.09 -7.85
C CYS A 73 -1.69 2.59 -7.66
N MET A 74 -2.64 3.20 -6.96
CA MET A 74 -2.57 4.62 -6.63
C MET A 74 -3.32 4.92 -5.34
N GLY A 75 -2.67 5.71 -4.49
CA GLY A 75 -3.21 6.26 -3.27
C GLY A 75 -2.11 6.45 -2.22
N PRO A 76 -2.41 7.19 -1.14
CA PRO A 76 -1.47 7.40 -0.05
C PRO A 76 -1.28 6.12 0.77
N CYS A 77 -0.10 5.98 1.38
CA CYS A 77 0.29 4.90 2.28
C CYS A 77 0.64 5.43 3.68
N PRO A 78 -0.34 5.87 4.48
CA PRO A 78 -0.06 6.34 5.83
C PRO A 78 0.10 5.14 6.79
N TYR A 79 0.69 5.42 7.95
CA TYR A 79 1.16 4.43 8.92
C TYR A 79 0.18 3.28 9.23
N LEU A 80 -1.11 3.57 9.38
CA LEU A 80 -2.12 2.58 9.75
C LEU A 80 -2.45 1.57 8.62
N TRP A 81 -2.14 1.90 7.37
CA TRP A 81 -2.39 1.04 6.20
C TRP A 81 -1.10 0.53 5.53
N SER A 82 0.07 1.04 5.97
CA SER A 82 1.40 0.58 5.53
C SER A 82 1.93 -0.56 6.41
N SER A 83 1.28 -1.72 6.38
CA SER A 83 1.58 -2.81 7.33
C SER A 83 2.48 -3.92 6.79
N ASP A 84 2.91 -3.85 5.53
CA ASP A 84 3.49 -5.00 4.84
C ASP A 84 4.85 -5.43 5.42
N THR A 85 5.73 -4.48 5.72
CA THR A 85 6.99 -4.75 6.41
C THR A 85 7.21 -3.82 7.60
N GLN A 86 8.07 -4.23 8.55
CA GLN A 86 8.51 -3.34 9.63
C GLN A 86 9.20 -2.08 9.09
N TYR A 87 9.90 -2.21 7.95
CA TYR A 87 10.55 -1.08 7.28
C TYR A 87 9.54 -0.09 6.69
N SER A 88 8.44 -0.56 6.10
CA SER A 88 7.38 0.32 5.57
C SER A 88 6.63 1.05 6.71
N LYS A 89 6.46 0.41 7.88
CA LYS A 89 5.97 1.05 9.13
C LYS A 89 6.95 2.12 9.62
N VAL A 90 8.23 1.75 9.68
CA VAL A 90 9.44 2.59 9.64
C VAL A 90 9.24 3.97 9.02
N LEU A 91 9.20 3.92 7.69
CA LEU A 91 9.10 5.04 6.78
C LEU A 91 7.80 5.82 6.97
N ALA A 92 6.67 5.15 7.15
CA ALA A 92 5.41 5.85 7.35
C ALA A 92 5.38 6.69 8.64
N LEU A 93 5.96 6.20 9.73
CA LEU A 93 6.14 6.98 10.96
C LEU A 93 7.12 8.14 10.74
N TYR A 94 8.23 7.87 10.09
CA TYR A 94 9.23 8.90 9.81
C TYR A 94 8.67 10.03 8.93
N ASN A 95 7.90 9.70 7.89
CA ASN A 95 7.23 10.67 7.04
C ASN A 95 6.16 11.49 7.79
N LEU A 96 5.49 10.91 8.79
CA LEU A 96 4.56 11.66 9.64
C LEU A 96 5.29 12.72 10.47
N HIS A 97 6.49 12.43 10.96
CA HIS A 97 7.31 13.35 11.76
C HIS A 97 8.10 14.33 10.89
N ASN A 98 8.54 13.93 9.70
CA ASN A 98 9.29 14.74 8.77
C ASN A 98 8.78 14.58 7.32
N PRO A 99 7.66 15.23 6.96
CA PRO A 99 7.10 15.15 5.61
C PRO A 99 8.05 15.65 4.51
N SER A 100 8.96 16.55 4.85
CA SER A 100 9.92 17.12 3.90
C SER A 100 10.97 16.12 3.42
N ALA A 101 11.19 15.05 4.18
CA ALA A 101 12.16 14.02 3.82
C ALA A 101 11.71 13.12 2.66
N SER A 102 10.43 13.16 2.28
CA SER A 102 9.86 12.36 1.18
C SER A 102 10.11 10.84 1.31
N ALA A 103 10.34 10.37 2.53
CA ALA A 103 10.62 8.98 2.87
C ALA A 103 9.32 8.29 3.30
N ALA A 104 8.40 8.11 2.35
CA ALA A 104 7.12 7.44 2.55
C ALA A 104 7.08 6.10 1.77
N PRO A 105 6.38 5.08 2.28
CA PRO A 105 6.14 3.86 1.51
C PRO A 105 5.34 4.15 0.25
N CYS A 106 5.60 3.40 -0.82
CA CYS A 106 4.94 3.53 -2.11
C CYS A 106 3.76 2.56 -2.22
N CYS A 107 2.71 2.99 -2.92
CA CYS A 107 1.59 2.12 -3.29
C CYS A 107 1.95 1.33 -4.54
N VAL A 108 2.24 0.03 -4.38
CA VAL A 108 2.78 -0.84 -5.43
C VAL A 108 1.90 -2.07 -5.64
N PRO A 109 1.97 -2.72 -6.82
CA PRO A 109 1.30 -4.01 -7.04
C PRO A 109 1.78 -5.07 -6.05
N ASP A 110 0.85 -5.89 -5.58
CA ASP A 110 1.12 -7.04 -4.72
C ASP A 110 0.89 -8.33 -5.50
N GLU A 111 -0.35 -8.55 -5.95
CA GLU A 111 -0.70 -9.65 -6.85
C GLU A 111 -0.90 -9.19 -8.29
N LEU A 112 -0.30 -9.95 -9.21
CA LEU A 112 -0.37 -9.73 -10.65
C LEU A 112 -0.85 -10.99 -11.37
N GLU A 113 -1.72 -10.82 -12.35
CA GLU A 113 -2.23 -11.89 -13.21
C GLU A 113 -1.60 -11.81 -14.62
N PRO A 114 -1.39 -12.96 -15.27
CA PRO A 114 -0.95 -13.01 -16.66
C PRO A 114 -2.08 -12.59 -17.61
N LEU A 115 -1.70 -12.16 -18.82
CA LEU A 115 -2.63 -11.89 -19.92
C LEU A 115 -2.38 -12.87 -21.06
N GLY A 116 -3.41 -13.65 -21.41
CA GLY A 116 -3.42 -14.45 -22.62
C GLY A 116 -3.59 -13.59 -23.87
N ILE A 117 -2.75 -13.81 -24.88
CA ILE A 117 -2.76 -13.10 -26.14
C ILE A 117 -2.72 -14.07 -27.33
N ILE A 118 -3.21 -13.59 -28.47
CA ILE A 118 -3.09 -14.25 -29.77
C ILE A 118 -2.38 -13.31 -30.72
N TYR A 119 -1.37 -13.82 -31.43
CA TYR A 119 -0.67 -13.11 -32.51
C TYR A 119 -0.37 -14.06 -33.67
N TYR A 120 0.00 -13.49 -34.82
CA TYR A 120 0.29 -14.26 -36.03
C TYR A 120 1.77 -14.17 -36.40
N VAL A 121 2.35 -15.30 -36.77
CA VAL A 121 3.66 -15.39 -37.44
C VAL A 121 3.43 -15.96 -38.83
N GLY A 122 3.46 -15.11 -39.85
CA GLY A 122 2.99 -15.48 -41.19
C GLY A 122 1.48 -15.76 -41.18
N ARG A 123 1.09 -17.01 -41.52
CA ARG A 123 -0.31 -17.47 -41.47
C ARG A 123 -0.64 -18.30 -40.23
N GLN A 124 0.34 -18.57 -39.36
CA GLN A 124 0.15 -19.40 -38.17
C GLN A 124 -0.24 -18.54 -36.98
N ALA A 125 -1.34 -18.89 -36.31
CA ALA A 125 -1.74 -18.28 -35.05
C ALA A 125 -0.92 -18.88 -33.90
N LYS A 126 -0.44 -18.02 -33.00
CA LYS A 126 0.24 -18.39 -31.77
C LYS A 126 -0.53 -17.84 -30.58
N VAL A 127 -0.64 -18.65 -29.53
CA VAL A 127 -1.24 -18.28 -28.25
C VAL A 127 -0.13 -18.24 -27.21
N GLU A 128 -0.07 -17.15 -26.45
CA GLU A 128 0.97 -16.94 -25.44
C GLU A 128 0.38 -16.27 -24.21
N GLN A 129 1.00 -16.47 -23.04
CA GLN A 129 0.64 -15.76 -21.82
C GLN A 129 1.77 -14.82 -21.42
N LEU A 130 1.48 -13.52 -21.41
CA LEU A 130 2.37 -12.50 -20.90
C LEU A 130 2.22 -12.43 -19.38
N SER A 131 3.30 -12.68 -18.63
CA SER A 131 3.30 -12.59 -17.17
C SER A 131 3.17 -11.15 -16.68
N ASN A 132 2.62 -10.97 -15.48
CA ASN A 132 2.64 -9.70 -14.74
C ASN A 132 1.93 -8.53 -15.44
N MET A 133 0.79 -8.79 -16.08
CA MET A 133 0.11 -7.79 -16.92
C MET A 133 -1.06 -7.10 -16.21
N ILE A 134 -1.78 -7.81 -15.34
CA ILE A 134 -3.02 -7.31 -14.71
C ILE A 134 -2.81 -7.15 -13.21
N VAL A 135 -2.93 -5.93 -12.68
CA VAL A 135 -2.87 -5.68 -11.24
C VAL A 135 -4.17 -6.12 -10.58
N LYS A 136 -4.07 -7.01 -9.58
CA LYS A 136 -5.20 -7.57 -8.82
C LYS A 136 -5.32 -7.00 -7.42
N SER A 137 -4.20 -6.76 -6.76
CA SER A 137 -4.13 -6.13 -5.44
C SER A 137 -2.96 -5.15 -5.38
N CYS A 138 -3.04 -4.23 -4.41
CA CYS A 138 -1.99 -3.26 -4.13
C CYS A 138 -1.63 -3.34 -2.65
N ARG A 139 -0.36 -3.05 -2.35
CA ARG A 139 0.14 -2.91 -0.98
C ARG A 139 1.02 -1.68 -0.85
N CYS A 140 1.29 -1.31 0.39
CA CYS A 140 2.21 -0.24 0.73
C CYS A 140 3.57 -0.85 1.13
N SER A 141 4.61 -0.59 0.33
CA SER A 141 5.96 -1.09 0.54
C SER A 141 6.97 0.03 0.67
#